data_AF-A0A444XUB7-F1
#
_entry.id   AF-A0A444XUB7-F1
#
_cell.length_a   1.000
_cell.length_b   1.000
_cell.length_c   1.000
_cell.angle_alpha   90.00
_cell.angle_beta   90.00
_cell.angle_gamma   90.00
#
_symmetry.space_group_name_H-M   'P 1'
#
loop_
_entity.id
_entity.type
_entity.pdbx_description
1 polymer ?
#
loop_
_entity_poly.entity_id
_entity_poly.type
_entity_poly.pdbx_seq_one_letter_code
_entity_poly.pdbx_strand_id
1 'polypeptide(L)'
;MRFWIWGLNLVLILSILSQFSKIAAEEASPSQAPICSEEDRASLLRFKAGILQDTTETLSSWTGKDCCDGGWEGVQCNPSTGRVNVLQIQRPERDSDTFMKGTLSPSLGNLHFLEVLIISGMKHITGPIPPSLSNLTRLTQLVLEDNSLGGYIPPSLGRLSLLQTLSLSGNHLKGQIPPTLGSLRNLVQINLARNLLSGPIPLSFKPLRNMQYIDLSYNLLSGSIPDCIGEFKNLTYIDLSNNQLAGRIPLSLFSLVNLLDLSLSFNKLTGIIPDQFGSLKSLTTLQLSSNQLTGHVPLSISRLQNIWYLNVSRNGLSDPLPAIPPKGIPSLLSIDLSYNNLSLGSIPDWIRTKQLKDVHLAGCKLKGPLPHFNRPDSLNSIDLSDNYLVGGISNFFTNMSSLQMVKLSNNQLKFDISQMKAPEGLSSIDLHGNQLVGSLSTILNNRTTSSLEVIDVSNNFISGRIPEFIEGSSLKVLNLGCNQISGSLPVSISNLMELERLDISRNHISGSIPTGLGQLVKLQWLDISINGLTGQIPSSLSQISNLKHANFRANRLCGEIPQTRPFNIFPPVAYAHNSCLCGKPLQPCKGNLQKKKIGQ
;
A
#
# COMPACT_ATOMS: atom_id res chain seq x y z
N MET A 1 4.47 9.87 2.32
CA MET A 1 4.34 11.15 1.58
C MET A 1 2.97 11.35 0.87
N ARG A 2 2.06 10.36 0.83
CA ARG A 2 0.61 10.57 0.52
C ARG A 2 -0.14 11.45 1.54
N PHE A 3 0.46 11.66 2.71
CA PHE A 3 -0.05 12.48 3.82
C PHE A 3 -0.19 13.98 3.50
N TRP A 4 0.58 14.52 2.56
CA TRP A 4 0.52 15.96 2.25
C TRP A 4 -0.66 16.31 1.33
N ILE A 5 -1.06 15.40 0.43
CA ILE A 5 -2.24 15.58 -0.45
C ILE A 5 -3.53 15.30 0.32
N TRP A 6 -3.51 14.36 1.27
CA TRP A 6 -4.59 14.18 2.25
C TRP A 6 -4.72 15.42 3.16
N GLY A 7 -3.60 15.96 3.65
CA GLY A 7 -3.58 17.17 4.48
C GLY A 7 -4.15 18.40 3.77
N LEU A 8 -3.84 18.62 2.50
CA LEU A 8 -4.36 19.76 1.73
C LEU A 8 -5.86 19.65 1.39
N ASN A 9 -6.39 18.46 1.14
CA ASN A 9 -7.84 18.28 0.94
C ASN A 9 -8.63 18.31 2.26
N LEU A 10 -8.03 17.83 3.36
CA LEU A 10 -8.61 18.01 4.70
C LEU A 10 -8.60 19.49 5.12
N VAL A 11 -7.58 20.27 4.71
CA VAL A 11 -7.55 21.72 4.87
C VAL A 11 -8.63 22.39 4.02
N LEU A 12 -9.01 21.86 2.85
CA LEU A 12 -10.17 22.38 2.12
C LEU A 12 -11.48 22.12 2.88
N ILE A 13 -11.65 20.93 3.46
CA ILE A 13 -12.79 20.55 4.32
C ILE A 13 -12.84 21.43 5.60
N LEU A 14 -11.68 21.75 6.19
CA LEU A 14 -11.58 22.60 7.38
C LEU A 14 -11.65 24.11 7.06
N SER A 15 -11.23 24.54 5.89
CA SER A 15 -11.23 25.97 5.49
C SER A 15 -12.63 26.51 5.24
N ILE A 16 -13.59 25.63 4.93
CA ILE A 16 -15.02 25.98 4.86
C ILE A 16 -15.61 26.13 6.28
N LEU A 17 -15.05 25.44 7.28
CA LEU A 17 -15.44 25.59 8.69
C LEU A 17 -14.78 26.82 9.36
N SER A 18 -13.60 27.27 8.91
CA SER A 18 -12.94 28.45 9.49
C SER A 18 -13.45 29.80 9.00
N GLN A 19 -14.34 29.84 7.99
CA GLN A 19 -14.95 31.10 7.51
C GLN A 19 -16.33 31.40 8.12
N PHE A 20 -16.85 30.55 9.02
CA PHE A 20 -18.10 30.78 9.75
C PHE A 20 -17.91 30.95 11.26
N SER A 21 -16.79 31.52 11.69
CA SER A 21 -16.60 31.96 13.08
C SER A 21 -16.15 33.41 13.12
N LYS A 22 -17.13 34.32 12.99
CA LYS A 22 -17.21 35.68 13.57
C LYS A 22 -18.27 36.48 12.80
N ILE A 23 -19.54 36.25 13.15
CA ILE A 23 -20.53 37.32 13.06
C ILE A 23 -20.82 37.68 14.52
N ALA A 24 -20.57 38.95 14.85
CA ALA A 24 -20.82 39.51 16.16
C ALA A 24 -22.31 39.34 16.50
N ALA A 25 -22.59 38.76 17.66
CA ALA A 25 -23.92 38.75 18.22
C ALA A 25 -24.28 40.19 18.63
N GLU A 26 -25.18 40.83 17.88
CA GLU A 26 -25.97 41.94 18.41
C GLU A 26 -26.93 41.37 19.45
N GLU A 27 -26.88 41.93 20.66
CA GLU A 27 -27.75 41.59 21.77
C GLU A 27 -29.21 41.86 21.42
N ALA A 28 -29.93 40.80 21.05
CA ALA A 28 -31.38 40.76 21.10
C ALA A 28 -31.83 39.94 22.32
N SER A 29 -32.91 40.39 22.96
CA SER A 29 -33.59 39.85 24.14
C SER A 29 -33.67 38.30 24.21
N PRO A 30 -33.81 37.68 25.40
CA PRO A 30 -33.81 36.24 25.56
C PRO A 30 -35.10 35.60 25.03
N SER A 31 -35.19 35.42 23.71
CA SER A 31 -36.04 34.39 23.13
C SER A 31 -35.43 33.04 23.49
N GLN A 32 -36.18 32.15 24.15
CA GLN A 32 -35.75 30.78 24.42
C GLN A 32 -35.09 30.19 23.17
N ALA A 33 -33.86 29.69 23.30
CA ALA A 33 -33.19 29.00 22.22
C ALA A 33 -34.13 27.90 21.68
N PRO A 34 -34.35 27.82 20.36
CA PRO A 34 -35.31 26.88 19.81
C PRO A 34 -34.88 25.45 20.11
N ILE A 35 -35.74 24.72 20.82
CA ILE A 35 -35.58 23.30 21.17
C ILE A 35 -35.52 22.49 19.87
N CYS A 36 -34.68 21.45 19.85
CA CYS A 36 -34.60 20.50 18.73
C CYS A 36 -35.97 20.05 18.23
N SER A 37 -36.19 20.13 16.92
CA SER A 37 -37.41 19.65 16.28
C SER A 37 -37.69 18.17 16.62
N GLU A 38 -38.93 17.87 17.01
CA GLU A 38 -39.34 16.49 17.33
C GLU A 38 -39.12 15.53 16.16
N GLU A 39 -39.29 15.99 14.92
CA GLU A 39 -39.06 15.20 13.70
C GLU A 39 -37.57 14.86 13.54
N ASP A 40 -36.69 15.85 13.70
CA ASP A 40 -35.23 15.65 13.57
C ASP A 40 -34.73 14.73 14.69
N ARG A 41 -35.15 14.98 15.93
CA ARG A 41 -34.86 14.12 17.08
C ARG A 41 -35.32 12.68 16.86
N ALA A 42 -36.56 12.48 16.42
CA ALA A 42 -37.09 11.14 16.15
C ALA A 42 -36.33 10.45 15.03
N SER A 43 -35.86 11.19 14.03
CA SER A 43 -35.08 10.67 12.91
C SER A 43 -33.68 10.21 13.33
N LEU A 44 -33.02 10.97 14.20
CA LEU A 44 -31.74 10.60 14.82
C LEU A 44 -31.89 9.39 15.77
N LEU A 45 -32.94 9.35 16.60
CA LEU A 45 -33.18 8.19 17.48
C LEU A 45 -33.49 6.90 16.72
N ARG A 46 -34.18 6.99 15.58
CA ARG A 46 -34.38 5.85 14.66
C ARG A 46 -33.06 5.39 14.04
N PHE A 47 -32.16 6.32 13.71
CA PHE A 47 -30.80 5.96 13.30
C PHE A 47 -30.04 5.24 14.41
N LYS A 48 -30.04 5.78 15.63
CA LYS A 48 -29.45 5.15 16.82
C LYS A 48 -30.00 3.73 17.05
N ALA A 49 -31.32 3.54 16.92
CA ALA A 49 -31.94 2.22 17.06
C ALA A 49 -31.50 1.20 15.98
N GLY A 50 -31.05 1.68 14.82
CA GLY A 50 -30.48 0.84 13.75
C GLY A 50 -29.00 0.47 13.97
N ILE A 51 -28.35 1.04 14.98
CA ILE A 51 -26.99 0.70 15.40
C ILE A 51 -27.08 -0.32 16.55
N LEU A 52 -26.66 -1.55 16.25
CA LEU A 52 -26.76 -2.71 17.15
C LEU A 52 -25.64 -2.76 18.18
N GLN A 53 -24.47 -2.22 17.83
CA GLN A 53 -23.33 -2.11 18.73
C GLN A 53 -22.57 -0.85 18.38
N ASP A 54 -22.32 -0.02 19.40
CA ASP A 54 -21.51 1.17 19.30
C ASP A 54 -20.40 1.07 20.36
N THR A 55 -19.16 0.88 19.92
CA THR A 55 -18.00 0.88 20.81
C THR A 55 -17.25 2.21 20.79
N THR A 56 -17.74 3.24 20.07
CA THR A 56 -17.18 4.60 20.17
C THR A 56 -17.78 5.37 21.31
N GLU A 57 -18.91 4.88 21.85
CA GLU A 57 -19.72 5.53 22.88
C GLU A 57 -20.34 6.87 22.43
N THR A 58 -20.17 7.27 21.16
CA THR A 58 -20.70 8.53 20.60
C THR A 58 -22.22 8.59 20.74
N LEU A 59 -22.92 7.51 20.40
CA LEU A 59 -24.38 7.48 20.47
C LEU A 59 -24.90 7.40 21.91
N SER A 60 -24.05 7.10 22.89
CA SER A 60 -24.44 7.10 24.30
C SER A 60 -24.86 8.50 24.79
N SER A 61 -24.26 9.56 24.22
CA SER A 61 -24.57 10.96 24.51
C SER A 61 -25.99 11.37 24.07
N TRP A 62 -26.58 10.66 23.09
CA TRP A 62 -27.89 10.99 22.51
C TRP A 62 -29.03 10.61 23.44
N THR A 63 -29.28 11.45 24.44
CA THR A 63 -30.29 11.28 25.48
C THR A 63 -31.06 12.58 25.70
N GLY A 64 -32.25 12.51 26.31
CA GLY A 64 -33.06 13.70 26.57
C GLY A 64 -33.96 14.15 25.42
N LYS A 65 -34.46 15.39 25.55
CA LYS A 65 -35.46 15.98 24.65
C LYS A 65 -34.87 16.95 23.63
N ASP A 66 -33.75 17.58 23.93
CA ASP A 66 -33.13 18.56 23.04
C ASP A 66 -31.85 17.97 22.44
N CYS A 67 -31.85 17.76 21.12
CA CYS A 67 -30.65 17.33 20.39
C CYS A 67 -29.75 18.52 19.99
N CYS A 68 -30.18 19.75 20.26
CA CYS A 68 -29.53 20.99 19.84
C CYS A 68 -28.89 21.76 21.01
N ASP A 69 -28.94 21.22 22.23
CA ASP A 69 -28.34 21.80 23.44
C ASP A 69 -26.82 21.62 23.54
N GLY A 70 -26.21 20.96 22.54
CA GLY A 70 -24.79 20.62 22.49
C GLY A 70 -24.42 19.32 23.21
N GLY A 71 -25.39 18.61 23.79
CA GLY A 71 -25.16 17.34 24.49
C GLY A 71 -25.05 16.13 23.57
N TRP A 72 -25.58 16.20 22.33
CA TRP A 72 -25.53 15.09 21.38
C TRP A 72 -24.27 15.18 20.53
N GLU A 73 -23.30 14.31 20.80
CA GLU A 73 -22.03 14.30 20.09
C GLU A 73 -22.27 14.08 18.57
N GLY A 74 -21.62 14.92 17.77
CA GLY A 74 -21.72 14.89 16.32
C GLY A 74 -22.98 15.55 15.73
N VAL A 75 -23.90 16.07 16.55
CA VAL A 75 -25.09 16.79 16.07
C VAL A 75 -24.88 18.29 16.23
N GLN A 76 -25.13 19.06 15.17
CA GLN A 76 -25.23 20.53 15.26
C GLN A 76 -26.53 20.99 14.63
N CYS A 77 -27.06 22.08 15.17
CA CYS A 77 -28.30 22.67 14.73
C CYS A 77 -28.11 24.12 14.33
N ASN A 78 -28.98 24.57 13.43
CA ASN A 78 -29.11 25.98 13.12
C ASN A 78 -29.67 26.74 14.34
N PRO A 79 -28.95 27.74 14.89
CA PRO A 79 -29.31 28.38 16.15
C PRO A 79 -30.61 29.19 16.08
N SER A 80 -31.03 29.60 14.88
CA SER A 80 -32.26 30.38 14.67
C SER A 80 -33.50 29.50 14.53
N THR A 81 -33.35 28.22 14.18
CA THR A 81 -34.49 27.35 13.82
C THR A 81 -34.59 26.07 14.64
N GLY A 82 -33.56 25.67 15.37
CA GLY A 82 -33.53 24.41 16.12
C GLY A 82 -33.59 23.16 15.22
N ARG A 83 -33.23 23.31 13.94
CA ARG A 83 -33.17 22.22 12.95
C ARG A 83 -31.75 21.70 12.81
N VAL A 84 -31.61 20.38 12.72
CA VAL A 84 -30.30 19.72 12.54
C VAL A 84 -29.77 20.04 11.15
N ASN A 85 -28.60 20.68 11.08
CA ASN A 85 -27.92 21.03 9.83
C ASN A 85 -26.58 20.30 9.64
N VAL A 86 -26.00 19.76 10.71
CA VAL A 86 -24.79 18.93 10.65
C VAL A 86 -24.99 17.65 11.44
N LEU A 87 -24.68 16.52 10.80
CA LEU A 87 -24.49 15.23 11.45
C LEU A 87 -23.10 14.71 11.08
N GLN A 88 -22.19 14.73 12.03
CA GLN A 88 -20.81 14.34 11.86
C GLN A 88 -20.39 13.30 12.92
N ILE A 89 -20.41 12.05 12.51
CA ILE A 89 -19.89 10.90 13.25
C ILE A 89 -18.66 10.42 12.48
N GLN A 90 -17.50 10.91 12.85
CA GLN A 90 -16.25 10.64 12.14
C GLN A 90 -15.15 10.27 13.12
N ARG A 91 -14.26 9.39 12.69
CA ARG A 91 -13.05 9.08 13.45
C ARG A 91 -11.82 9.81 12.95
N PRO A 92 -10.94 10.22 13.88
CA PRO A 92 -9.64 10.76 13.52
C PRO A 92 -8.61 9.68 13.16
N GLU A 93 -8.76 8.42 13.60
CA GLU A 93 -7.70 7.40 13.46
C GLU A 93 -8.16 6.05 12.90
N ARG A 94 -7.31 5.43 12.08
CA ARG A 94 -7.53 4.13 11.43
C ARG A 94 -7.20 2.91 12.32
N ASP A 95 -6.49 3.11 13.43
CA ASP A 95 -5.88 2.04 14.24
C ASP A 95 -6.57 1.72 15.59
N SER A 96 -7.80 2.21 15.82
CA SER A 96 -8.56 1.83 17.02
C SER A 96 -9.42 0.57 16.78
N ASP A 97 -9.51 -0.32 17.76
CA ASP A 97 -10.41 -1.50 17.78
C ASP A 97 -11.90 -1.13 17.86
N THR A 98 -12.23 0.16 17.88
CA THR A 98 -13.61 0.60 17.98
C THR A 98 -14.36 0.36 16.66
N PHE A 99 -15.69 0.26 16.68
CA PHE A 99 -16.57 0.17 15.49
C PHE A 99 -18.01 0.58 15.84
N MET A 100 -18.81 0.91 14.83
CA MET A 100 -20.28 0.82 14.95
C MET A 100 -20.78 -0.29 14.03
N LYS A 101 -21.58 -1.19 14.58
CA LYS A 101 -22.22 -2.28 13.84
C LYS A 101 -23.70 -1.98 13.69
N GLY A 102 -24.19 -1.96 12.46
CA GLY A 102 -25.59 -1.66 12.17
C GLY A 102 -25.81 -1.33 10.70
N THR A 103 -26.81 -0.50 10.43
CA THR A 103 -27.14 -0.02 9.08
C THR A 103 -27.47 1.46 9.07
N LEU A 104 -27.31 2.13 7.92
CA LEU A 104 -27.83 3.47 7.73
C LEU A 104 -29.37 3.45 7.71
N SER A 105 -30.00 4.09 8.69
CA SER A 105 -31.45 4.17 8.75
C SER A 105 -32.01 5.08 7.64
N PRO A 106 -33.05 4.66 6.90
CA PRO A 106 -33.75 5.52 5.95
C PRO A 106 -34.33 6.81 6.58
N SER A 107 -34.56 6.82 7.90
CA SER A 107 -35.05 8.00 8.64
C SER A 107 -34.10 9.19 8.58
N LEU A 108 -32.81 8.98 8.29
CA LEU A 108 -31.86 10.07 8.08
C LEU A 108 -32.31 11.00 6.93
N GLY A 109 -33.07 10.48 5.96
CA GLY A 109 -33.66 11.28 4.87
C GLY A 109 -34.72 12.30 5.31
N ASN A 110 -35.18 12.26 6.57
CA ASN A 110 -36.15 13.21 7.12
C ASN A 110 -35.48 14.45 7.74
N LEU A 111 -34.15 14.49 7.83
CA LEU A 111 -33.39 15.65 8.30
C LEU A 111 -33.32 16.70 7.18
N HIS A 112 -34.46 17.25 6.74
CA HIS A 112 -34.58 18.08 5.53
C HIS A 112 -33.69 19.34 5.49
N PHE A 113 -33.17 19.76 6.65
CA PHE A 113 -32.29 20.92 6.82
C PHE A 113 -30.80 20.57 6.84
N LEU A 114 -30.47 19.29 6.70
CA LEU A 114 -29.10 18.79 6.76
C LEU A 114 -28.27 19.31 5.58
N GLU A 115 -27.15 19.95 5.90
CA GLU A 115 -26.16 20.49 4.97
C GLU A 115 -24.91 19.60 4.93
N VAL A 116 -24.55 18.98 6.06
CA VAL A 116 -23.38 18.10 6.18
C VAL A 116 -23.78 16.78 6.81
N LEU A 117 -23.56 15.68 6.08
CA LEU A 117 -23.71 14.31 6.56
C LEU A 117 -22.38 13.57 6.44
N ILE A 118 -21.73 13.34 7.57
CA ILE A 118 -20.48 12.58 7.68
C ILE A 118 -20.72 11.41 8.63
N ILE A 119 -20.62 10.19 8.12
CA ILE A 119 -20.60 8.96 8.92
C ILE A 119 -19.43 8.13 8.39
N SER A 120 -18.24 8.29 8.97
CA SER A 120 -16.99 7.78 8.40
C SER A 120 -16.13 7.01 9.40
N GLY A 121 -15.54 5.90 8.95
CA GLY A 121 -14.60 5.11 9.72
C GLY A 121 -15.25 4.19 10.75
N MET A 122 -16.53 3.83 10.60
CA MET A 122 -17.23 2.97 11.58
C MET A 122 -16.99 1.48 11.37
N LYS A 123 -16.30 1.09 10.28
CA LYS A 123 -15.92 -0.29 9.89
C LYS A 123 -17.09 -1.25 9.62
N HIS A 124 -18.13 -1.28 10.45
CA HIS A 124 -19.18 -2.32 10.44
C HIS A 124 -20.61 -1.78 10.22
N ILE A 125 -20.77 -0.57 9.69
CA ILE A 125 -22.05 -0.11 9.15
C ILE A 125 -22.25 -0.77 7.78
N THR A 126 -23.27 -1.61 7.68
CA THR A 126 -23.58 -2.45 6.51
C THR A 126 -24.88 -2.03 5.83
N GLY A 127 -25.30 -2.78 4.82
CA GLY A 127 -26.53 -2.51 4.07
C GLY A 127 -26.34 -1.48 2.96
N PRO A 128 -27.41 -1.18 2.18
CA PRO A 128 -27.35 -0.21 1.10
C PRO A 128 -27.37 1.22 1.61
N ILE A 129 -26.89 2.15 0.77
CA ILE A 129 -27.15 3.58 0.96
C ILE A 129 -28.66 3.81 0.79
N PRO A 130 -29.39 4.34 1.80
CA PRO A 130 -30.83 4.54 1.68
C PRO A 130 -31.17 5.55 0.56
N PRO A 131 -32.07 5.23 -0.38
CA PRO A 131 -32.48 6.18 -1.42
C PRO A 131 -33.15 7.45 -0.85
N SER A 132 -33.69 7.39 0.36
CA SER A 132 -34.28 8.53 1.08
C SER A 132 -33.27 9.64 1.38
N LEU A 133 -31.95 9.37 1.36
CA LEU A 133 -30.94 10.43 1.48
C LEU A 133 -31.03 11.46 0.32
N SER A 134 -31.68 11.11 -0.79
CA SER A 134 -31.98 12.06 -1.87
C SER A 134 -33.01 13.14 -1.51
N ASN A 135 -33.69 13.03 -0.36
CA ASN A 135 -34.60 14.05 0.15
C ASN A 135 -33.87 15.21 0.85
N LEU A 136 -32.58 15.07 1.13
CA LEU A 136 -31.75 16.06 1.82
C LEU A 136 -31.32 17.17 0.86
N THR A 137 -32.27 17.93 0.31
CA THR A 137 -32.01 18.86 -0.80
C THR A 137 -31.06 20.02 -0.46
N ARG A 138 -30.76 20.24 0.83
CA ARG A 138 -29.78 21.22 1.31
C ARG A 138 -28.35 20.68 1.45
N LEU A 139 -28.16 19.37 1.23
CA LEU A 139 -26.90 18.70 1.48
C LEU A 139 -25.81 19.22 0.54
N THR A 140 -24.73 19.70 1.14
CA THR A 140 -23.51 20.16 0.46
C THR A 140 -22.40 19.10 0.58
N GLN A 141 -22.41 18.30 1.65
CA GLN A 141 -21.42 17.23 1.87
C GLN A 141 -22.09 15.91 2.26
N LEU A 142 -21.78 14.86 1.51
CA LEU A 142 -22.14 13.48 1.81
C LEU A 142 -20.87 12.64 1.88
N VAL A 143 -20.47 12.25 3.09
CA VAL A 143 -19.25 11.47 3.34
C VAL A 143 -19.61 10.21 4.14
N LEU A 144 -19.49 9.05 3.50
CA LEU A 144 -19.81 7.74 4.07
C LEU A 144 -18.61 6.77 4.01
N GLU A 145 -17.39 7.31 4.11
CA GLU A 145 -16.13 6.59 3.92
C GLU A 145 -15.86 5.50 4.96
N ASP A 146 -15.07 4.48 4.58
CA ASP A 146 -14.51 3.46 5.48
C ASP A 146 -15.58 2.80 6.39
N ASN A 147 -16.67 2.38 5.75
CA ASN A 147 -17.73 1.54 6.31
C ASN A 147 -17.78 0.18 5.58
N SER A 148 -18.83 -0.60 5.80
CA SER A 148 -19.10 -1.86 5.08
C SER A 148 -20.37 -1.75 4.21
N LEU A 149 -20.66 -0.57 3.66
CA LEU A 149 -21.87 -0.34 2.87
C LEU A 149 -21.83 -1.16 1.57
N GLY A 150 -22.94 -1.82 1.26
CA GLY A 150 -23.08 -2.65 0.07
C GLY A 150 -24.14 -2.13 -0.90
N GLY A 151 -24.56 -2.96 -1.84
CA GLY A 151 -25.58 -2.59 -2.82
C GLY A 151 -25.04 -1.61 -3.87
N TYR A 152 -25.92 -0.76 -4.40
CA TYR A 152 -25.62 0.16 -5.50
C TYR A 152 -25.62 1.61 -5.00
N ILE A 153 -24.90 2.50 -5.69
CA ILE A 153 -25.07 3.94 -5.50
C ILE A 153 -26.48 4.31 -6.00
N PRO A 154 -27.37 4.86 -5.15
CA PRO A 154 -28.72 5.19 -5.58
C PRO A 154 -28.71 6.27 -6.66
N PRO A 155 -29.33 6.05 -7.84
CA PRO A 155 -29.39 7.08 -8.88
C PRO A 155 -30.09 8.36 -8.43
N SER A 156 -30.98 8.26 -7.43
CA SER A 156 -31.69 9.40 -6.84
C SER A 156 -30.76 10.42 -6.17
N LEU A 157 -29.53 10.05 -5.78
CA LEU A 157 -28.54 10.99 -5.26
C LEU A 157 -28.22 12.13 -6.26
N GLY A 158 -28.42 11.91 -7.56
CA GLY A 158 -28.30 12.95 -8.59
C GLY A 158 -29.26 14.14 -8.42
N ARG A 159 -30.25 14.06 -7.51
CA ARG A 159 -31.18 15.16 -7.18
C ARG A 159 -30.58 16.20 -6.23
N LEU A 160 -29.45 15.91 -5.58
CA LEU A 160 -28.84 16.77 -4.56
C LEU A 160 -28.06 17.93 -5.21
N SER A 161 -28.76 18.88 -5.83
CA SER A 161 -28.14 19.92 -6.67
C SER A 161 -27.14 20.83 -5.96
N LEU A 162 -27.19 20.93 -4.62
CA LEU A 162 -26.25 21.72 -3.81
C LEU A 162 -25.00 20.94 -3.39
N LEU A 163 -24.91 19.64 -3.72
CA LEU A 163 -23.81 18.79 -3.30
C LEU A 163 -22.49 19.24 -3.93
N GLN A 164 -21.50 19.48 -3.08
CA GLN A 164 -20.13 19.88 -3.42
C GLN A 164 -19.15 18.72 -3.19
N THR A 165 -19.39 17.91 -2.16
CA THR A 165 -18.55 16.75 -1.82
C THR A 165 -19.39 15.48 -1.77
N LEU A 166 -19.03 14.51 -2.60
CA LEU A 166 -19.54 13.14 -2.53
C LEU A 166 -18.37 12.19 -2.28
N SER A 167 -18.31 11.60 -1.09
CA SER A 167 -17.33 10.57 -0.79
C SER A 167 -17.96 9.30 -0.23
N LEU A 168 -17.74 8.19 -0.92
CA LEU A 168 -18.23 6.86 -0.58
C LEU A 168 -17.08 5.83 -0.53
N SER A 169 -15.84 6.32 -0.37
CA SER A 169 -14.62 5.51 -0.45
C SER A 169 -14.58 4.37 0.58
N GLY A 170 -13.90 3.27 0.26
CA GLY A 170 -13.64 2.21 1.25
C GLY A 170 -14.90 1.48 1.71
N ASN A 171 -15.74 1.06 0.76
CA ASN A 171 -16.98 0.32 1.01
C ASN A 171 -17.06 -0.93 0.09
N HIS A 172 -18.22 -1.58 0.04
CA HIS A 172 -18.53 -2.73 -0.82
C HIS A 172 -19.58 -2.40 -1.89
N LEU A 173 -19.65 -1.14 -2.33
CA LEU A 173 -20.61 -0.70 -3.36
C LEU A 173 -20.28 -1.33 -4.70
N LYS A 174 -21.30 -1.82 -5.40
CA LYS A 174 -21.18 -2.53 -6.69
C LYS A 174 -22.05 -1.90 -7.78
N GLY A 175 -21.95 -2.45 -8.99
CA GLY A 175 -22.67 -1.98 -10.17
C GLY A 175 -22.02 -0.74 -10.79
N GLN A 176 -22.76 -0.03 -11.64
CA GLN A 176 -22.22 1.12 -12.37
C GLN A 176 -22.29 2.40 -11.56
N ILE A 177 -21.39 3.34 -11.86
CA ILE A 177 -21.54 4.73 -11.42
C ILE A 177 -22.79 5.30 -12.10
N PRO A 178 -23.82 5.73 -11.34
CA PRO A 178 -25.07 6.19 -11.95
C PRO A 178 -24.84 7.43 -12.83
N PRO A 179 -25.30 7.45 -14.09
CA PRO A 179 -25.17 8.62 -14.95
C PRO A 179 -25.84 9.88 -14.39
N THR A 180 -26.85 9.72 -13.53
CA THR A 180 -27.56 10.82 -12.85
C THR A 180 -26.67 11.65 -11.93
N LEU A 181 -25.52 11.13 -11.47
CA LEU A 181 -24.55 11.94 -10.73
C LEU A 181 -23.98 13.10 -11.57
N GLY A 182 -24.07 13.02 -12.90
CA GLY A 182 -23.73 14.13 -13.82
C GLY A 182 -24.63 15.38 -13.66
N SER A 183 -25.75 15.27 -12.95
CA SER A 183 -26.65 16.40 -12.64
C SER A 183 -26.15 17.28 -11.47
N LEU A 184 -25.15 16.83 -10.72
CA LEU A 184 -24.61 17.51 -9.53
C LEU A 184 -23.65 18.65 -9.91
N ARG A 185 -24.15 19.70 -10.55
CA ARG A 185 -23.30 20.76 -11.17
C ARG A 185 -22.37 21.51 -10.20
N ASN A 186 -22.68 21.49 -8.90
CA ASN A 186 -21.86 22.11 -7.86
C ASN A 186 -20.75 21.20 -7.32
N LEU A 187 -20.64 19.97 -7.81
CA LEU A 187 -19.67 18.99 -7.31
C LEU A 187 -18.23 19.46 -7.57
N VAL A 188 -17.48 19.54 -6.49
CA VAL A 188 -16.06 19.90 -6.43
C VAL A 188 -15.22 18.65 -6.23
N GLN A 189 -15.70 17.71 -5.43
CA GLN A 189 -14.99 16.48 -5.09
C GLN A 189 -15.89 15.26 -5.25
N ILE A 190 -15.35 14.25 -5.96
CA ILE A 190 -15.92 12.90 -6.00
C ILE A 190 -14.85 11.88 -5.61
N ASN A 191 -15.11 11.11 -4.57
CA ASN A 191 -14.27 10.00 -4.14
C ASN A 191 -15.12 8.73 -4.01
N LEU A 192 -14.95 7.80 -4.95
CA LEU A 192 -15.61 6.50 -4.97
C LEU A 192 -14.61 5.35 -4.88
N ALA A 193 -13.38 5.63 -4.43
CA ALA A 193 -12.30 4.67 -4.45
C ALA A 193 -12.56 3.45 -3.57
N ARG A 194 -11.83 2.36 -3.81
CA ARG A 194 -11.84 1.15 -2.95
C ARG A 194 -13.26 0.61 -2.76
N ASN A 195 -13.92 0.31 -3.87
CA ASN A 195 -15.24 -0.29 -3.94
C ASN A 195 -15.24 -1.42 -5.00
N LEU A 196 -16.40 -1.93 -5.37
CA LEU A 196 -16.59 -2.95 -6.42
C LEU A 196 -17.36 -2.38 -7.62
N LEU A 197 -17.21 -1.08 -7.91
CA LEU A 197 -17.90 -0.40 -9.01
C LEU A 197 -17.37 -0.89 -10.36
N SER A 198 -18.25 -1.02 -11.35
CA SER A 198 -17.99 -1.62 -12.65
C SER A 198 -18.57 -0.78 -13.79
N GLY A 199 -18.34 -1.19 -15.04
CA GLY A 199 -18.79 -0.43 -16.21
C GLY A 199 -17.95 0.84 -16.46
N PRO A 200 -18.37 1.70 -17.40
CA PRO A 200 -17.60 2.87 -17.80
C PRO A 200 -17.75 4.05 -16.84
N ILE A 201 -16.77 4.96 -16.87
CA ILE A 201 -16.92 6.29 -16.28
C ILE A 201 -17.98 7.05 -17.09
N PRO A 202 -19.06 7.59 -16.48
CA PRO A 202 -20.18 8.16 -17.23
C PRO A 202 -19.82 9.42 -18.02
N LEU A 203 -20.16 9.45 -19.32
CA LEU A 203 -20.05 10.65 -20.17
C LEU A 203 -20.96 11.80 -19.70
N SER A 204 -21.99 11.49 -18.91
CA SER A 204 -22.88 12.47 -18.29
C SER A 204 -22.18 13.39 -17.30
N PHE A 205 -20.92 13.12 -16.93
CA PHE A 205 -20.13 13.99 -16.04
C PHE A 205 -19.67 15.28 -16.72
N LYS A 206 -19.81 15.40 -18.05
CA LYS A 206 -19.44 16.61 -18.81
C LYS A 206 -19.88 17.97 -18.20
N PRO A 207 -21.05 18.11 -17.55
CA PRO A 207 -21.49 19.38 -16.93
C PRO A 207 -20.79 19.75 -15.61
N LEU A 208 -19.96 18.88 -15.01
CA LEU A 208 -19.36 19.08 -13.68
C LEU A 208 -18.16 20.05 -13.70
N ARG A 209 -18.41 21.32 -14.06
CA ARG A 209 -17.36 22.32 -14.31
C ARG A 209 -16.56 22.74 -13.08
N ASN A 210 -17.09 22.53 -11.87
CA ASN A 210 -16.44 22.92 -10.62
C ASN A 210 -15.50 21.85 -10.06
N MET A 211 -15.37 20.71 -10.74
CA MET A 211 -14.59 19.58 -10.24
C MET A 211 -13.11 19.94 -10.04
N GLN A 212 -12.59 19.59 -8.87
CA GLN A 212 -11.19 19.77 -8.46
C GLN A 212 -10.52 18.43 -8.12
N TYR A 213 -11.29 17.46 -7.63
CA TYR A 213 -10.78 16.18 -7.13
C TYR A 213 -11.62 15.02 -7.65
N ILE A 214 -10.96 14.07 -8.32
CA ILE A 214 -11.56 12.80 -8.75
C ILE A 214 -10.69 11.64 -8.25
N ASP A 215 -11.25 10.80 -7.37
CA ASP A 215 -10.67 9.51 -7.02
C ASP A 215 -11.68 8.38 -7.28
N LEU A 216 -11.40 7.56 -8.28
CA LEU A 216 -12.17 6.38 -8.65
C LEU A 216 -11.31 5.11 -8.56
N SER A 217 -10.16 5.19 -7.88
CA SER A 217 -9.17 4.12 -7.84
C SER A 217 -9.65 2.86 -7.12
N TYR A 218 -9.00 1.72 -7.36
CA TYR A 218 -9.33 0.44 -6.72
C TYR A 218 -10.81 0.05 -6.88
N ASN A 219 -11.23 -0.09 -8.14
CA ASN A 219 -12.56 -0.54 -8.55
C ASN A 219 -12.42 -1.53 -9.71
N LEU A 220 -13.53 -1.87 -10.36
CA LEU A 220 -13.62 -2.72 -11.55
C LEU A 220 -14.08 -1.91 -12.79
N LEU A 221 -13.81 -0.60 -12.83
CA LEU A 221 -14.23 0.27 -13.93
C LEU A 221 -13.54 -0.15 -15.24
N SER A 222 -14.28 -0.06 -16.34
CA SER A 222 -13.87 -0.56 -17.66
C SER A 222 -14.18 0.48 -18.74
N GLY A 223 -13.91 0.17 -20.01
CA GLY A 223 -14.04 1.13 -21.11
C GLY A 223 -12.91 2.16 -21.11
N SER A 224 -13.05 3.21 -21.91
CA SER A 224 -12.04 4.27 -22.05
C SER A 224 -12.20 5.36 -20.99
N ILE A 225 -11.09 6.05 -20.69
CA ILE A 225 -11.15 7.31 -19.96
C ILE A 225 -11.91 8.34 -20.82
N PRO A 226 -13.00 8.96 -20.33
CA PRO A 226 -13.76 9.93 -21.11
C PRO A 226 -13.01 11.23 -21.40
N ASP A 227 -13.14 11.75 -22.63
CA ASP A 227 -12.55 13.03 -23.03
C ASP A 227 -13.04 14.20 -22.16
N CYS A 228 -14.27 14.13 -21.64
CA CYS A 228 -14.87 15.20 -20.86
C CYS A 228 -14.12 15.51 -19.55
N ILE A 229 -13.32 14.57 -19.02
CA ILE A 229 -12.47 14.81 -17.84
C ILE A 229 -11.47 15.94 -18.12
N GLY A 230 -10.95 16.03 -19.34
CA GLY A 230 -10.06 17.12 -19.76
C GLY A 230 -10.73 18.50 -19.84
N GLU A 231 -12.06 18.57 -19.72
CA GLU A 231 -12.78 19.84 -19.71
C GLU A 231 -12.93 20.45 -18.30
N PHE A 232 -12.56 19.74 -17.24
CA PHE A 232 -12.68 20.22 -15.85
C PHE A 232 -11.44 21.05 -15.44
N LYS A 233 -11.42 22.33 -15.82
CA LYS A 233 -10.23 23.19 -15.72
C LYS A 233 -9.70 23.45 -14.29
N ASN A 234 -10.50 23.16 -13.28
CA ASN A 234 -10.12 23.32 -11.88
C ASN A 234 -9.52 22.04 -11.28
N LEU A 235 -9.40 20.94 -12.03
CA LEU A 235 -8.81 19.69 -11.54
C LEU A 235 -7.37 19.88 -11.10
N THR A 236 -7.11 19.45 -9.87
CA THR A 236 -5.77 19.37 -9.28
C THR A 236 -5.36 17.92 -8.99
N TYR A 237 -6.33 17.00 -8.88
CA TYR A 237 -6.08 15.60 -8.53
C TYR A 237 -6.96 14.64 -9.34
N ILE A 238 -6.32 13.65 -9.97
CA ILE A 238 -6.98 12.52 -10.65
C ILE A 238 -6.29 11.21 -10.24
N ASP A 239 -7.03 10.32 -9.58
CA ASP A 239 -6.63 8.92 -9.40
C ASP A 239 -7.68 7.97 -9.99
N LEU A 240 -7.29 7.28 -11.06
CA LEU A 240 -8.08 6.24 -11.73
C LEU A 240 -7.37 4.88 -11.65
N SER A 241 -6.35 4.75 -10.81
CA SER A 241 -5.50 3.56 -10.76
C SER A 241 -6.24 2.32 -10.25
N ASN A 242 -5.68 1.14 -10.52
CA ASN A 242 -6.23 -0.14 -10.06
C ASN A 242 -7.68 -0.35 -10.53
N ASN A 243 -7.86 -0.33 -11.86
CA ASN A 243 -9.12 -0.55 -12.54
C ASN A 243 -8.88 -1.43 -13.80
N GLN A 244 -9.87 -1.53 -14.68
CA GLN A 244 -9.80 -2.24 -15.96
C GLN A 244 -9.96 -1.27 -17.15
N LEU A 245 -9.61 0.01 -16.98
CA LEU A 245 -9.73 1.02 -18.03
C LEU A 245 -8.79 0.69 -19.19
N ALA A 246 -9.29 0.84 -20.41
CA ALA A 246 -8.61 0.46 -21.64
C ALA A 246 -8.63 1.60 -22.67
N GLY A 247 -8.06 1.37 -23.85
CA GLY A 247 -7.94 2.40 -24.87
C GLY A 247 -6.77 3.35 -24.59
N ARG A 248 -6.74 4.49 -25.27
CA ARG A 248 -5.64 5.47 -25.19
C ARG A 248 -5.87 6.49 -24.08
N ILE A 249 -4.79 7.10 -23.60
CA ILE A 249 -4.86 8.29 -22.74
C ILE A 249 -5.47 9.45 -23.57
N PRO A 250 -6.60 10.05 -23.14
CA PRO A 250 -7.25 11.14 -23.86
C PRO A 250 -6.36 12.38 -24.01
N LEU A 251 -6.30 12.95 -25.22
CA LEU A 251 -5.54 14.18 -25.44
C LEU A 251 -6.11 15.38 -24.67
N SER A 252 -7.40 15.35 -24.32
CA SER A 252 -8.05 16.41 -23.56
C SER A 252 -7.46 16.57 -22.15
N LEU A 253 -6.92 15.51 -21.54
CA LEU A 253 -6.30 15.57 -20.20
C LEU A 253 -5.14 16.55 -20.14
N PHE A 254 -4.42 16.76 -21.26
CA PHE A 254 -3.27 17.66 -21.32
C PHE A 254 -3.64 19.15 -21.30
N SER A 255 -4.93 19.46 -21.29
CA SER A 255 -5.45 20.82 -21.13
C SER A 255 -5.74 21.21 -19.67
N LEU A 256 -5.44 20.32 -18.72
CA LEU A 256 -5.61 20.50 -17.27
C LEU A 256 -4.35 21.11 -16.64
N VAL A 257 -4.09 22.39 -16.93
CA VAL A 257 -2.84 23.07 -16.53
C VAL A 257 -2.63 23.19 -15.01
N ASN A 258 -3.70 23.04 -14.21
CA ASN A 258 -3.67 23.06 -12.75
C ASN A 258 -3.45 21.68 -12.11
N LEU A 259 -3.37 20.62 -12.92
CA LEU A 259 -3.25 19.25 -12.42
C LEU A 259 -1.91 19.05 -11.71
N LEU A 260 -1.97 18.60 -10.45
CA LEU A 260 -0.82 18.36 -9.59
C LEU A 260 -0.46 16.86 -9.51
N ASP A 261 -1.47 16.00 -9.49
CA ASP A 261 -1.30 14.53 -9.41
C ASP A 261 -2.16 13.82 -10.44
N LEU A 262 -1.54 12.96 -11.23
CA LEU A 262 -2.18 12.09 -12.20
C LEU A 262 -1.73 10.65 -11.99
N SER A 263 -2.65 9.81 -11.55
CA SER A 263 -2.44 8.37 -11.36
C SER A 263 -3.40 7.57 -12.26
N LEU A 264 -2.83 6.86 -13.24
CA LEU A 264 -3.52 5.96 -14.16
C LEU A 264 -2.98 4.51 -14.08
N SER A 265 -2.15 4.23 -13.07
CA SER A 265 -1.44 2.97 -12.91
C SER A 265 -2.37 1.76 -12.77
N PHE A 266 -1.89 0.55 -13.06
CA PHE A 266 -2.65 -0.70 -12.90
C PHE A 266 -3.98 -0.66 -13.65
N ASN A 267 -3.90 -0.48 -14.97
CA ASN A 267 -5.03 -0.49 -15.90
C ASN A 267 -4.63 -1.28 -17.17
N LYS A 268 -5.45 -1.20 -18.21
CA LYS A 268 -5.22 -1.81 -19.54
C LYS A 268 -5.02 -0.74 -20.61
N LEU A 269 -4.47 0.43 -20.26
CA LEU A 269 -4.28 1.55 -21.19
C LEU A 269 -3.24 1.19 -22.25
N THR A 270 -3.52 1.58 -23.49
CA THR A 270 -2.75 1.26 -24.71
C THR A 270 -2.32 2.53 -25.42
N GLY A 271 -1.54 2.39 -26.49
CA GLY A 271 -1.04 3.50 -27.29
C GLY A 271 0.24 4.10 -26.72
N ILE A 272 0.54 5.34 -27.09
CA ILE A 272 1.79 6.03 -26.71
C ILE A 272 1.57 7.00 -25.56
N ILE A 273 2.65 7.40 -24.89
CA ILE A 273 2.68 8.58 -24.01
C ILE A 273 2.75 9.82 -24.93
N PRO A 274 1.70 10.66 -25.03
CA PRO A 274 1.67 11.75 -26.01
C PRO A 274 2.62 12.91 -25.66
N ASP A 275 3.15 13.61 -26.67
CA ASP A 275 4.02 14.78 -26.46
C ASP A 275 3.35 15.91 -25.67
N GLN A 276 2.02 15.97 -25.65
CA GLN A 276 1.24 16.96 -24.93
C GLN A 276 1.38 16.86 -23.41
N PHE A 277 1.96 15.78 -22.85
CA PHE A 277 2.27 15.68 -21.42
C PHE A 277 3.07 16.89 -20.90
N GLY A 278 3.99 17.42 -21.71
CA GLY A 278 4.77 18.61 -21.35
C GLY A 278 3.96 19.90 -21.13
N SER A 279 2.66 19.90 -21.42
CA SER A 279 1.75 21.02 -21.17
C SER A 279 1.27 21.09 -19.71
N LEU A 280 1.35 19.99 -18.95
CA LEU A 280 0.90 19.89 -17.56
C LEU A 280 1.93 20.50 -16.59
N LYS A 281 2.17 21.80 -16.69
CA LYS A 281 3.29 22.48 -16.00
C LYS A 281 3.21 22.43 -14.47
N SER A 282 2.02 22.29 -13.89
CA SER A 282 1.83 22.16 -12.44
C SER A 282 2.03 20.75 -11.92
N LEU A 283 2.20 19.76 -12.81
CA LEU A 283 2.24 18.35 -12.44
C LEU A 283 3.45 18.05 -11.57
N THR A 284 3.19 17.46 -10.41
CA THR A 284 4.18 17.06 -9.41
C THR A 284 4.42 15.55 -9.43
N THR A 285 3.36 14.78 -9.71
CA THR A 285 3.35 13.32 -9.66
C THR A 285 2.70 12.77 -10.91
N LEU A 286 3.41 11.89 -11.63
CA LEU A 286 2.88 11.16 -12.78
C LEU A 286 3.09 9.67 -12.60
N GLN A 287 1.99 8.91 -12.53
CA GLN A 287 2.01 7.46 -12.34
C GLN A 287 1.22 6.77 -13.45
N LEU A 288 1.92 6.08 -14.35
CA LEU A 288 1.37 5.34 -15.49
C LEU A 288 1.73 3.86 -15.45
N SER A 289 2.22 3.35 -14.32
CA SER A 289 2.82 2.04 -14.24
C SER A 289 1.82 0.91 -14.44
N SER A 290 2.29 -0.27 -14.83
CA SER A 290 1.45 -1.47 -14.99
C SER A 290 0.28 -1.22 -15.96
N ASN A 291 0.61 -0.87 -17.19
CA ASN A 291 -0.32 -0.69 -18.31
C ASN A 291 0.24 -1.39 -19.57
N GLN A 292 -0.36 -1.14 -20.73
CA GLN A 292 0.07 -1.66 -22.03
C GLN A 292 0.54 -0.51 -22.95
N LEU A 293 1.12 0.55 -22.37
CA LEU A 293 1.64 1.68 -23.14
C LEU A 293 2.87 1.26 -23.93
N THR A 294 3.02 1.80 -25.13
CA THR A 294 4.08 1.45 -26.11
C THR A 294 4.77 2.71 -26.64
N GLY A 295 5.74 2.54 -27.52
CA GLY A 295 6.48 3.66 -28.11
C GLY A 295 7.58 4.17 -27.18
N HIS A 296 7.82 5.48 -27.19
CA HIS A 296 8.93 6.09 -26.45
C HIS A 296 8.43 7.03 -25.36
N VAL A 297 9.29 7.31 -24.38
CA VAL A 297 9.07 8.40 -23.42
C VAL A 297 9.33 9.72 -24.15
N PRO A 298 8.34 10.63 -24.29
CA PRO A 298 8.49 11.83 -25.11
C PRO A 298 9.44 12.85 -24.46
N LEU A 299 10.20 13.58 -25.29
CA LEU A 299 11.11 14.65 -24.84
C LEU A 299 10.36 15.77 -24.10
N SER A 300 9.08 15.98 -24.42
CA SER A 300 8.27 17.02 -23.78
C SER A 300 8.15 16.89 -22.26
N ILE A 301 8.38 15.70 -21.69
CA ILE A 301 8.47 15.49 -20.23
C ILE A 301 9.55 16.38 -19.62
N SER A 302 10.61 16.73 -20.37
CA SER A 302 11.65 17.66 -19.93
C SER A 302 11.12 19.05 -19.57
N ARG A 303 9.89 19.40 -19.98
CA ARG A 303 9.24 20.70 -19.71
C ARG A 303 8.49 20.71 -18.38
N LEU A 304 8.29 19.56 -17.73
CA LEU A 304 7.60 19.45 -16.45
C LEU A 304 8.50 19.99 -15.33
N GLN A 305 8.32 21.26 -14.96
CA GLN A 305 9.21 21.93 -14.01
C GLN A 305 8.99 21.49 -12.56
N ASN A 306 7.79 21.04 -12.21
CA ASN A 306 7.41 20.70 -10.84
C ASN A 306 7.39 19.19 -10.55
N ILE A 307 7.65 18.35 -11.56
CA ILE A 307 7.56 16.89 -11.39
C ILE A 307 8.69 16.40 -10.48
N TRP A 308 8.33 15.74 -9.39
CA TRP A 308 9.29 15.11 -8.48
C TRP A 308 9.20 13.58 -8.48
N TYR A 309 8.06 13.02 -8.90
CA TYR A 309 7.84 11.58 -9.01
C TYR A 309 7.34 11.20 -10.42
N LEU A 310 8.13 10.40 -11.15
CA LEU A 310 7.78 9.88 -12.47
C LEU A 310 7.85 8.35 -12.46
N ASN A 311 6.71 7.70 -12.62
CA ASN A 311 6.64 6.25 -12.73
C ASN A 311 5.93 5.82 -14.01
N VAL A 312 6.68 5.17 -14.91
CA VAL A 312 6.16 4.58 -16.16
C VAL A 312 6.53 3.09 -16.29
N SER A 313 6.86 2.44 -15.16
CA SER A 313 7.33 1.06 -15.14
C SER A 313 6.24 0.06 -15.56
N ARG A 314 6.64 -1.16 -15.91
CA ARG A 314 5.73 -2.26 -16.29
C ARG A 314 4.79 -1.86 -17.43
N ASN A 315 5.39 -1.44 -18.54
CA ASN A 315 4.72 -1.12 -19.79
C ASN A 315 5.52 -1.76 -20.96
N GLY A 316 5.15 -1.44 -22.20
CA GLY A 316 5.88 -1.80 -23.42
C GLY A 316 6.71 -0.66 -24.01
N LEU A 317 7.20 0.29 -23.18
CA LEU A 317 8.00 1.43 -23.67
C LEU A 317 9.37 0.95 -24.17
N SER A 318 9.91 1.62 -25.16
CA SER A 318 11.11 1.21 -25.90
C SER A 318 12.01 2.40 -26.20
N ASP A 319 13.26 2.12 -26.59
CA ASP A 319 14.25 3.13 -26.96
C ASP A 319 13.87 3.89 -28.23
N PRO A 320 14.31 5.16 -28.38
CA PRO A 320 15.22 5.87 -27.48
C PRO A 320 14.51 6.52 -26.29
N LEU A 321 15.19 6.55 -25.13
CA LEU A 321 14.85 7.50 -24.07
C LEU A 321 15.17 8.95 -24.51
N PRO A 322 14.43 9.95 -24.01
CA PRO A 322 14.65 11.33 -24.41
C PRO A 322 15.99 11.86 -23.90
N ALA A 323 16.67 12.64 -24.73
CA ALA A 323 17.87 13.39 -24.36
C ALA A 323 17.47 14.64 -23.55
N ILE A 324 17.24 14.46 -22.25
CA ILE A 324 16.82 15.53 -21.35
C ILE A 324 18.02 16.45 -21.05
N PRO A 325 17.93 17.77 -21.32
CA PRO A 325 18.98 18.72 -20.96
C PRO A 325 19.21 18.75 -19.43
N PRO A 326 20.43 19.07 -18.94
CA PRO A 326 20.71 19.12 -17.51
C PRO A 326 19.71 19.96 -16.69
N LYS A 327 19.31 21.12 -17.25
CA LYS A 327 18.32 22.06 -16.68
C LYS A 327 16.85 21.67 -16.90
N GLY A 328 16.55 20.54 -17.55
CA GLY A 328 15.21 20.14 -18.00
C GLY A 328 14.20 19.99 -16.86
N ILE A 329 13.94 18.75 -16.45
CA ILE A 329 13.12 18.38 -15.26
C ILE A 329 13.95 18.62 -13.98
N PRO A 330 13.82 19.79 -13.32
CA PRO A 330 14.74 20.19 -12.26
C PRO A 330 14.34 19.63 -10.89
N SER A 331 13.04 19.44 -10.65
CA SER A 331 12.49 18.95 -9.38
C SER A 331 12.43 17.42 -9.26
N LEU A 332 12.88 16.68 -10.28
CA LEU A 332 12.77 15.22 -10.28
C LEU A 332 13.60 14.63 -9.13
N LEU A 333 12.95 13.85 -8.27
CA LEU A 333 13.58 13.13 -7.16
C LEU A 333 13.48 11.62 -7.35
N SER A 334 12.44 11.12 -7.98
CA SER A 334 12.15 9.69 -8.05
C SER A 334 11.75 9.30 -9.46
N ILE A 335 12.42 8.30 -10.01
CA ILE A 335 12.15 7.78 -11.35
C ILE A 335 12.10 6.25 -11.36
N ASP A 336 11.05 5.73 -11.97
CA ASP A 336 10.89 4.31 -12.23
C ASP A 336 10.55 4.05 -13.71
N LEU A 337 11.52 3.44 -14.41
CA LEU A 337 11.39 3.00 -15.81
C LEU A 337 11.36 1.47 -15.92
N SER A 338 11.33 0.75 -14.79
CA SER A 338 11.59 -0.68 -14.72
C SER A 338 10.61 -1.51 -15.57
N TYR A 339 11.05 -2.69 -16.00
CA TYR A 339 10.22 -3.68 -16.70
C TYR A 339 9.46 -3.09 -17.90
N ASN A 340 10.18 -2.34 -18.73
CA ASN A 340 9.75 -1.93 -20.06
C ASN A 340 10.52 -2.72 -21.13
N ASN A 341 10.26 -2.48 -22.41
CA ASN A 341 11.08 -3.03 -23.50
C ASN A 341 12.30 -2.14 -23.81
N LEU A 342 12.92 -1.58 -22.77
CA LEU A 342 14.11 -0.74 -22.89
C LEU A 342 15.37 -1.60 -23.07
N SER A 343 16.31 -1.08 -23.85
CA SER A 343 17.62 -1.67 -24.14
C SER A 343 18.71 -0.62 -23.97
N LEU A 344 18.79 -0.06 -22.77
CA LEU A 344 19.59 1.14 -22.51
C LEU A 344 21.09 0.94 -22.71
N GLY A 345 21.59 -0.27 -22.46
CA GLY A 345 23.02 -0.57 -22.43
C GLY A 345 23.71 0.05 -21.21
N SER A 346 23.55 1.35 -20.96
CA SER A 346 24.03 2.05 -19.78
C SER A 346 23.00 3.06 -19.27
N ILE A 347 23.15 3.53 -18.03
CA ILE A 347 22.26 4.55 -17.46
C ILE A 347 22.49 5.90 -18.17
N PRO A 348 21.44 6.55 -18.71
CA PRO A 348 21.53 7.87 -19.34
C PRO A 348 22.15 8.93 -18.44
N ASP A 349 22.93 9.84 -19.02
CA ASP A 349 23.64 10.89 -18.28
C ASP A 349 22.71 11.79 -17.46
N TRP A 350 21.54 12.12 -17.98
CA TRP A 350 20.58 12.97 -17.26
C TRP A 350 20.01 12.30 -15.99
N ILE A 351 20.02 10.96 -15.90
CA ILE A 351 19.69 10.24 -14.66
C ILE A 351 20.91 10.24 -13.74
N ARG A 352 22.09 9.91 -14.29
CA ARG A 352 23.35 9.80 -13.54
C ARG A 352 23.77 11.10 -12.85
N THR A 353 23.50 12.23 -13.50
CA THR A 353 23.97 13.56 -13.08
C THR A 353 23.00 14.30 -12.18
N LYS A 354 21.74 13.85 -12.07
CA LYS A 354 20.71 14.48 -11.23
C LYS A 354 20.82 14.05 -9.77
N GLN A 355 20.36 14.93 -8.89
CA GLN A 355 20.24 14.67 -7.45
C GLN A 355 18.92 13.93 -7.19
N LEU A 356 18.93 12.61 -7.41
CA LEU A 356 17.77 11.73 -7.25
C LEU A 356 17.78 11.08 -5.87
N LYS A 357 16.59 10.83 -5.34
CA LYS A 357 16.34 9.99 -4.17
C LYS A 357 16.12 8.53 -4.55
N ASP A 358 15.32 8.26 -5.59
CA ASP A 358 15.00 6.90 -5.98
C ASP A 358 15.26 6.68 -7.48
N VAL A 359 15.97 5.61 -7.80
CA VAL A 359 16.30 5.22 -9.17
C VAL A 359 15.97 3.74 -9.38
N HIS A 360 14.88 3.47 -10.11
CA HIS A 360 14.43 2.13 -10.42
C HIS A 360 14.51 1.88 -11.93
N LEU A 361 15.44 1.01 -12.33
CA LEU A 361 15.77 0.66 -13.71
C LEU A 361 15.90 -0.87 -13.86
N ALA A 362 15.09 -1.63 -13.13
CA ALA A 362 15.12 -3.08 -13.21
C ALA A 362 14.63 -3.56 -14.59
N GLY A 363 15.24 -4.58 -15.17
CA GLY A 363 14.80 -5.12 -16.47
C GLY A 363 15.07 -4.21 -17.68
N CYS A 364 15.94 -3.21 -17.56
CA CYS A 364 16.24 -2.24 -18.64
C CYS A 364 17.38 -2.67 -19.59
N LYS A 365 17.83 -3.93 -19.49
CA LYS A 365 18.94 -4.53 -20.24
C LYS A 365 20.24 -3.71 -20.13
N LEU A 366 20.51 -3.14 -18.95
CA LEU A 366 21.76 -2.48 -18.61
C LEU A 366 22.91 -3.49 -18.64
N LYS A 367 24.10 -3.04 -19.07
CA LYS A 367 25.32 -3.83 -19.25
C LYS A 367 26.51 -3.10 -18.65
N GLY A 368 27.63 -3.81 -18.52
CA GLY A 368 28.87 -3.25 -18.00
C GLY A 368 28.90 -3.19 -16.48
N PRO A 369 29.84 -2.44 -15.87
CA PRO A 369 29.97 -2.36 -14.43
C PRO A 369 28.80 -1.60 -13.78
N LEU A 370 28.68 -1.73 -12.46
CA LEU A 370 27.77 -0.92 -11.66
C LEU A 370 27.99 0.59 -11.93
N PRO A 371 26.91 1.37 -12.04
CA PRO A 371 26.98 2.77 -12.44
C PRO A 371 27.55 3.65 -11.33
N HIS A 372 28.21 4.74 -11.72
CA HIS A 372 28.60 5.83 -10.81
C HIS A 372 27.55 6.94 -10.88
N PHE A 373 27.01 7.40 -9.75
CA PHE A 373 26.11 8.57 -9.71
C PHE A 373 26.87 9.83 -9.26
N ASN A 374 26.58 10.99 -9.84
CA ASN A 374 27.30 12.23 -9.48
C ASN A 374 26.88 12.82 -8.14
N ARG A 375 25.69 12.44 -7.64
CA ARG A 375 25.11 12.88 -6.35
C ARG A 375 24.66 11.67 -5.52
N PRO A 376 25.59 10.75 -5.19
CA PRO A 376 25.24 9.47 -4.57
C PRO A 376 24.70 9.62 -3.13
N ASP A 377 25.05 10.71 -2.46
CA ASP A 377 24.64 11.07 -1.10
C ASP A 377 23.14 11.34 -0.98
N SER A 378 22.48 11.68 -2.07
CA SER A 378 21.02 11.92 -2.11
C SER A 378 20.17 10.67 -2.31
N LEU A 379 20.78 9.56 -2.75
CA LEU A 379 20.06 8.33 -3.09
C LEU A 379 19.61 7.60 -1.82
N ASN A 380 18.32 7.31 -1.75
CA ASN A 380 17.66 6.51 -0.73
C ASN A 380 17.43 5.07 -1.24
N SER A 381 16.93 4.93 -2.46
CA SER A 381 16.60 3.62 -3.05
C SER A 381 17.19 3.46 -4.46
N ILE A 382 17.84 2.33 -4.70
CA ILE A 382 18.32 1.93 -6.03
C ILE A 382 17.82 0.53 -6.34
N ASP A 383 17.18 0.36 -7.50
CA ASP A 383 16.80 -0.94 -8.05
C ASP A 383 17.36 -1.09 -9.47
N LEU A 384 18.37 -1.94 -9.61
CA LEU A 384 18.99 -2.30 -10.89
C LEU A 384 18.86 -3.81 -11.16
N SER A 385 17.85 -4.45 -10.58
CA SER A 385 17.64 -5.89 -10.70
C SER A 385 17.32 -6.32 -12.13
N ASP A 386 17.46 -7.61 -12.44
CA ASP A 386 17.11 -8.18 -13.75
C ASP A 386 17.82 -7.48 -14.93
N ASN A 387 19.12 -7.22 -14.78
CA ASN A 387 19.95 -6.61 -15.82
C ASN A 387 21.15 -7.53 -16.14
N TYR A 388 22.10 -7.04 -16.95
CA TYR A 388 23.32 -7.77 -17.34
C TYR A 388 24.57 -7.08 -16.78
N LEU A 389 24.47 -6.51 -15.56
CA LEU A 389 25.58 -5.82 -14.93
C LEU A 389 26.64 -6.82 -14.47
N VAL A 390 27.92 -6.46 -14.64
CA VAL A 390 29.09 -7.29 -14.34
C VAL A 390 30.03 -6.58 -13.37
N GLY A 391 31.10 -7.25 -12.94
CA GLY A 391 32.13 -6.66 -12.09
C GLY A 391 31.79 -6.68 -10.59
N GLY A 392 32.49 -5.85 -9.82
CA GLY A 392 32.42 -5.84 -8.36
C GLY A 392 31.71 -4.62 -7.77
N ILE A 393 31.51 -4.65 -6.44
CA ILE A 393 30.76 -3.64 -5.67
C ILE A 393 31.63 -2.65 -4.90
N SER A 394 32.95 -2.85 -4.87
CA SER A 394 33.87 -2.25 -3.89
C SER A 394 33.78 -0.72 -3.75
N ASN A 395 33.49 -0.02 -4.85
CA ASN A 395 33.38 1.45 -4.86
C ASN A 395 31.94 1.94 -5.09
N PHE A 396 30.98 1.04 -5.30
CA PHE A 396 29.61 1.42 -5.66
C PHE A 396 28.95 2.24 -4.55
N PHE A 397 29.12 1.84 -3.29
CA PHE A 397 28.54 2.51 -2.13
C PHE A 397 29.29 3.77 -1.66
N THR A 398 30.36 4.16 -2.35
CA THR A 398 31.16 5.32 -1.95
C THR A 398 30.29 6.58 -1.88
N ASN A 399 30.28 7.25 -0.74
CA ASN A 399 29.50 8.46 -0.45
C ASN A 399 27.96 8.30 -0.58
N MET A 400 27.42 7.09 -0.49
CA MET A 400 25.97 6.83 -0.47
C MET A 400 25.41 6.84 0.97
N SER A 401 25.57 7.96 1.69
CA SER A 401 25.23 8.06 3.11
C SER A 401 23.73 7.97 3.43
N SER A 402 22.86 8.35 2.49
CA SER A 402 21.39 8.29 2.67
C SER A 402 20.77 6.96 2.20
N LEU A 403 21.56 6.03 1.66
CA LEU A 403 21.04 4.83 1.01
C LEU A 403 20.46 3.85 2.02
N GLN A 404 19.17 3.56 1.89
CA GLN A 404 18.45 2.61 2.75
C GLN A 404 18.15 1.30 2.03
N MET A 405 17.97 1.32 0.71
CA MET A 405 17.60 0.13 -0.06
C MET A 405 18.41 0.00 -1.35
N VAL A 406 18.99 -1.17 -1.56
CA VAL A 406 19.64 -1.53 -2.82
C VAL A 406 19.18 -2.91 -3.29
N LYS A 407 18.76 -2.98 -4.55
CA LYS A 407 18.44 -4.24 -5.23
C LYS A 407 19.26 -4.38 -6.50
N LEU A 408 20.06 -5.44 -6.55
CA LEU A 408 20.93 -5.79 -7.67
C LEU A 408 20.72 -7.26 -8.06
N SER A 409 19.55 -7.82 -7.77
CA SER A 409 19.28 -9.24 -8.01
C SER A 409 19.25 -9.56 -9.50
N ASN A 410 19.48 -10.83 -9.85
CA ASN A 410 19.47 -11.33 -11.22
C ASN A 410 20.36 -10.51 -12.17
N ASN A 411 21.64 -10.43 -11.83
CA ASN A 411 22.67 -9.81 -12.64
C ASN A 411 23.84 -10.81 -12.84
N GLN A 412 24.99 -10.32 -13.34
CA GLN A 412 26.20 -11.11 -13.53
C GLN A 412 27.36 -10.57 -12.66
N LEU A 413 27.03 -10.00 -11.49
CA LEU A 413 28.01 -9.43 -10.58
C LEU A 413 28.89 -10.55 -10.02
N LYS A 414 30.21 -10.31 -10.00
CA LYS A 414 31.21 -11.26 -9.54
C LYS A 414 32.21 -10.55 -8.64
N PHE A 415 32.07 -10.79 -7.34
CA PHE A 415 32.98 -10.27 -6.32
C PHE A 415 32.93 -11.14 -5.06
N ASP A 416 33.94 -10.95 -4.21
CA ASP A 416 33.98 -11.53 -2.88
C ASP A 416 33.12 -10.68 -1.92
N ILE A 417 32.03 -11.25 -1.42
CA ILE A 417 31.10 -10.56 -0.52
C ILE A 417 31.77 -10.15 0.81
N SER A 418 32.84 -10.83 1.21
CA SER A 418 33.60 -10.48 2.42
C SER A 418 34.25 -9.09 2.31
N GLN A 419 34.47 -8.59 1.09
CA GLN A 419 35.11 -7.29 0.86
C GLN A 419 34.10 -6.13 0.73
N MET A 420 32.80 -6.42 0.81
CA MET A 420 31.76 -5.42 0.68
C MET A 420 31.72 -4.51 1.93
N LYS A 421 31.65 -3.20 1.70
CA LYS A 421 31.44 -2.19 2.73
C LYS A 421 30.07 -1.53 2.50
N ALA A 422 29.06 -1.99 3.22
CA ALA A 422 27.73 -1.40 3.15
C ALA A 422 27.69 -0.04 3.89
N PRO A 423 26.88 0.92 3.43
CA PRO A 423 26.58 2.15 4.19
C PRO A 423 25.93 1.83 5.55
N GLU A 424 26.22 2.63 6.58
CA GLU A 424 25.69 2.40 7.95
C GLU A 424 24.15 2.44 8.00
N GLY A 425 23.51 3.26 7.17
CA GLY A 425 22.04 3.39 7.11
C GLY A 425 21.32 2.37 6.24
N LEU A 426 22.03 1.39 5.66
CA LEU A 426 21.43 0.43 4.75
C LEU A 426 20.50 -0.53 5.51
N SER A 427 19.23 -0.55 5.13
CA SER A 427 18.19 -1.39 5.74
C SER A 427 17.89 -2.65 4.93
N SER A 428 18.06 -2.59 3.61
CA SER A 428 17.70 -3.69 2.71
C SER A 428 18.74 -3.86 1.61
N ILE A 429 19.24 -5.09 1.47
CA ILE A 429 20.14 -5.50 0.40
C ILE A 429 19.65 -6.78 -0.26
N ASP A 430 19.44 -6.70 -1.57
CA ASP A 430 19.10 -7.84 -2.42
C ASP A 430 20.19 -8.03 -3.50
N LEU A 431 20.92 -9.14 -3.38
CA LEU A 431 21.97 -9.60 -4.28
C LEU A 431 21.65 -11.00 -4.84
N HIS A 432 20.39 -11.43 -4.76
CA HIS A 432 19.93 -12.73 -5.26
C HIS A 432 20.37 -12.98 -6.70
N GLY A 433 20.76 -14.22 -7.06
CA GLY A 433 20.95 -14.60 -8.46
C GLY A 433 22.12 -13.87 -9.14
N ASN A 434 23.30 -13.92 -8.53
CA ASN A 434 24.55 -13.36 -9.06
C ASN A 434 25.66 -14.42 -9.04
N GLN A 435 26.93 -14.01 -9.14
CA GLN A 435 28.10 -14.89 -9.08
C GLN A 435 28.99 -14.55 -7.88
N LEU A 436 28.37 -14.26 -6.73
CA LEU A 436 29.09 -13.85 -5.53
C LEU A 436 29.81 -15.03 -4.88
N VAL A 437 31.03 -14.79 -4.38
CA VAL A 437 31.86 -15.76 -3.66
C VAL A 437 32.24 -15.21 -2.29
N GLY A 438 33.01 -15.96 -1.51
CA GLY A 438 33.53 -15.53 -0.21
C GLY A 438 32.66 -15.97 0.96
N SER A 439 32.72 -15.21 2.05
CA SER A 439 32.07 -15.53 3.34
C SER A 439 31.20 -14.37 3.83
N LEU A 440 30.14 -14.70 4.56
CA LEU A 440 29.17 -13.74 5.13
C LEU A 440 29.72 -12.94 6.33
N SER A 441 30.95 -13.20 6.77
CA SER A 441 31.50 -12.66 8.01
C SER A 441 31.54 -11.14 8.11
N THR A 442 31.46 -10.39 7.00
CA THR A 442 31.44 -8.91 7.02
C THR A 442 30.06 -8.29 6.88
N ILE A 443 29.12 -8.96 6.20
CA ILE A 443 27.74 -8.49 6.03
C ILE A 443 26.85 -8.88 7.23
N LEU A 444 27.19 -9.99 7.89
CA LEU A 444 26.54 -10.45 9.12
C LEU A 444 27.46 -10.19 10.33
N ASN A 445 27.96 -8.96 10.48
CA ASN A 445 28.74 -8.55 11.65
C ASN A 445 28.06 -7.44 12.46
N ASN A 446 28.54 -7.25 13.69
CA ASN A 446 27.94 -6.36 14.67
C ASN A 446 27.75 -4.91 14.21
N ARG A 447 28.54 -4.43 13.23
CA ARG A 447 28.44 -3.05 12.72
C ARG A 447 27.37 -2.88 11.66
N THR A 448 27.08 -3.93 10.90
CA THR A 448 26.17 -3.88 9.74
C THR A 448 24.78 -4.44 10.05
N THR A 449 24.67 -5.37 11.01
CA THR A 449 23.40 -6.06 11.34
C THR A 449 22.46 -5.28 12.26
N SER A 450 22.87 -4.11 12.75
CA SER A 450 22.03 -3.25 13.61
C SER A 450 20.98 -2.49 12.79
N SER A 451 21.32 -2.06 11.58
CA SER A 451 20.42 -1.35 10.65
C SER A 451 19.78 -2.24 9.59
N LEU A 452 20.43 -3.34 9.19
CA LEU A 452 19.90 -4.26 8.19
C LEU A 452 18.67 -5.04 8.68
N GLU A 453 17.56 -4.85 7.98
CA GLU A 453 16.30 -5.58 8.16
C GLU A 453 16.14 -6.72 7.15
N VAL A 454 16.66 -6.56 5.92
CA VAL A 454 16.50 -7.52 4.84
C VAL A 454 17.85 -7.82 4.19
N ILE A 455 18.21 -9.10 4.17
CA ILE A 455 19.37 -9.63 3.46
C ILE A 455 18.91 -10.78 2.58
N ASP A 456 19.00 -10.59 1.26
CA ASP A 456 18.87 -11.67 0.29
C ASP A 456 20.16 -11.80 -0.53
N VAL A 457 20.86 -12.91 -0.33
CA VAL A 457 22.07 -13.28 -1.09
C VAL A 457 21.91 -14.67 -1.70
N SER A 458 20.67 -15.13 -1.85
CA SER A 458 20.37 -16.46 -2.34
C SER A 458 20.79 -16.66 -3.79
N ASN A 459 20.96 -17.92 -4.21
CA ASN A 459 21.34 -18.29 -5.57
C ASN A 459 22.67 -17.63 -6.00
N ASN A 460 23.73 -17.95 -5.26
CA ASN A 460 25.10 -17.47 -5.47
C ASN A 460 26.11 -18.62 -5.20
N PHE A 461 27.41 -18.31 -5.12
CA PHE A 461 28.47 -19.26 -4.79
C PHE A 461 29.14 -18.94 -3.45
N ILE A 462 28.38 -18.37 -2.50
CA ILE A 462 28.89 -18.00 -1.17
C ILE A 462 29.20 -19.26 -0.38
N SER A 463 30.34 -19.27 0.32
CA SER A 463 30.84 -20.40 1.09
C SER A 463 31.16 -19.99 2.53
N GLY A 464 31.89 -20.82 3.28
CA GLY A 464 32.20 -20.55 4.69
C GLY A 464 31.08 -21.00 5.62
N ARG A 465 30.95 -20.36 6.78
CA ARG A 465 29.94 -20.66 7.82
C ARG A 465 29.02 -19.46 8.04
N ILE A 466 27.82 -19.71 8.56
CA ILE A 466 26.97 -18.65 9.10
C ILE A 466 27.64 -18.14 10.40
N PRO A 467 27.97 -16.84 10.52
CA PRO A 467 28.58 -16.28 11.73
C PRO A 467 27.57 -16.19 12.88
N GLU A 468 28.07 -15.99 14.10
CA GLU A 468 27.22 -15.72 15.25
C GLU A 468 26.51 -14.36 15.10
N PHE A 469 25.29 -14.28 15.64
CA PHE A 469 24.40 -13.13 15.60
C PHE A 469 24.44 -12.40 16.93
N ILE A 470 24.33 -11.07 16.88
CA ILE A 470 24.25 -10.24 18.07
C ILE A 470 22.81 -10.05 18.54
N GLU A 471 22.67 -9.83 19.85
CA GLU A 471 21.45 -9.32 20.45
C GLU A 471 21.10 -7.95 19.88
N GLY A 472 19.79 -7.66 19.75
CA GLY A 472 19.32 -6.38 19.24
C GLY A 472 19.43 -6.18 17.72
N SER A 473 19.61 -7.27 16.95
CA SER A 473 19.56 -7.20 15.48
C SER A 473 18.16 -6.84 14.99
N SER A 474 18.07 -5.95 13.99
CA SER A 474 16.83 -5.53 13.34
C SER A 474 16.39 -6.47 12.20
N LEU A 475 17.07 -7.60 12.01
CA LEU A 475 16.90 -8.48 10.86
C LEU A 475 15.53 -9.17 10.87
N LYS A 476 14.73 -8.89 9.84
CA LYS A 476 13.40 -9.48 9.60
C LYS A 476 13.46 -10.59 8.55
N VAL A 477 14.31 -10.45 7.54
CA VAL A 477 14.45 -11.43 6.45
C VAL A 477 15.91 -11.79 6.25
N LEU A 478 16.21 -13.09 6.39
CA LEU A 478 17.51 -13.66 6.06
C LEU A 478 17.34 -14.79 5.03
N ASN A 479 17.72 -14.50 3.79
CA ASN A 479 17.70 -15.47 2.69
C ASN A 479 19.11 -15.75 2.18
N LEU A 480 19.60 -16.94 2.52
CA LEU A 480 20.91 -17.49 2.16
C LEU A 480 20.79 -18.70 1.24
N GLY A 481 19.57 -19.01 0.76
CA GLY A 481 19.29 -20.25 0.04
C GLY A 481 20.11 -20.42 -1.24
N CYS A 482 20.30 -21.65 -1.71
CA CYS A 482 21.04 -21.96 -2.95
C CYS A 482 22.46 -21.38 -2.98
N ASN A 483 23.30 -21.79 -2.03
CA ASN A 483 24.71 -21.38 -1.93
C ASN A 483 25.58 -22.61 -1.58
N GLN A 484 26.85 -22.38 -1.22
CA GLN A 484 27.81 -23.40 -0.78
C GLN A 484 28.14 -23.28 0.72
N ILE A 485 27.23 -22.71 1.52
CA ILE A 485 27.46 -22.44 2.95
C ILE A 485 27.51 -23.76 3.73
N SER A 486 28.48 -23.90 4.62
CA SER A 486 28.76 -25.10 5.40
C SER A 486 28.79 -24.80 6.91
N GLY A 487 29.21 -25.77 7.73
CA GLY A 487 29.19 -25.64 9.19
C GLY A 487 27.80 -25.89 9.77
N SER A 488 27.53 -25.38 10.97
CA SER A 488 26.25 -25.52 11.66
C SER A 488 25.48 -24.21 11.72
N LEU A 489 24.16 -24.29 11.92
CA LEU A 489 23.36 -23.12 12.29
C LEU A 489 23.76 -22.68 13.72
N PRO A 490 24.23 -21.43 13.92
CA PRO A 490 24.74 -20.98 15.21
C PRO A 490 23.62 -20.90 16.26
N VAL A 491 23.98 -21.13 17.53
CA VAL A 491 23.02 -21.08 18.64
C VAL A 491 22.48 -19.66 18.83
N SER A 492 23.30 -18.64 18.53
CA SER A 492 22.92 -17.23 18.55
C SER A 492 21.77 -16.87 17.61
N ILE A 493 21.27 -17.79 16.76
CA ILE A 493 20.08 -17.53 15.94
C ILE A 493 18.89 -17.07 16.77
N SER A 494 18.83 -17.46 18.05
CA SER A 494 17.84 -16.97 19.02
C SER A 494 17.88 -15.46 19.27
N ASN A 495 18.96 -14.77 18.88
CA ASN A 495 19.11 -13.33 19.08
C ASN A 495 18.32 -12.50 18.04
N LEU A 496 17.87 -13.12 16.94
CA LEU A 496 17.16 -12.45 15.85
C LEU A 496 15.65 -12.33 16.15
N MET A 497 15.30 -11.63 17.23
CA MET A 497 13.92 -11.58 17.74
C MET A 497 12.90 -10.96 16.77
N GLU A 498 13.37 -10.17 15.81
CA GLU A 498 12.56 -9.55 14.75
C GLU A 498 12.38 -10.45 13.51
N LEU A 499 13.01 -11.63 13.46
CA LEU A 499 13.05 -12.45 12.26
C LEU A 499 11.68 -13.02 11.90
N GLU A 500 11.23 -12.70 10.69
CA GLU A 500 9.97 -13.16 10.10
C GLU A 500 10.21 -14.27 9.05
N ARG A 501 11.36 -14.25 8.36
CA ARG A 501 11.72 -15.23 7.35
C ARG A 501 13.17 -15.67 7.46
N LEU A 502 13.36 -16.98 7.57
CA LEU A 502 14.66 -17.64 7.48
C LEU A 502 14.64 -18.66 6.33
N ASP A 503 15.53 -18.47 5.36
CA ASP A 503 15.75 -19.42 4.27
C ASP A 503 17.24 -19.71 4.13
N ILE A 504 17.64 -20.93 4.50
CA ILE A 504 19.02 -21.43 4.37
C ILE A 504 19.06 -22.68 3.48
N SER A 505 18.01 -22.87 2.68
CA SER A 505 17.80 -24.08 1.90
C SER A 505 18.90 -24.29 0.85
N ARG A 506 19.11 -25.54 0.42
CA ARG A 506 20.04 -25.87 -0.68
C ARG A 506 21.47 -25.34 -0.41
N ASN A 507 22.04 -25.79 0.71
CA ASN A 507 23.40 -25.49 1.13
C ASN A 507 24.10 -26.78 1.63
N HIS A 508 25.26 -26.64 2.27
CA HIS A 508 26.03 -27.72 2.90
C HIS A 508 25.99 -27.65 4.43
N ILE A 509 24.92 -27.10 5.02
CA ILE A 509 24.78 -26.90 6.47
C ILE A 509 24.56 -28.26 7.15
N SER A 510 25.21 -28.47 8.28
CA SER A 510 25.27 -29.72 9.05
C SER A 510 25.05 -29.47 10.54
N GLY A 511 25.18 -30.50 11.37
CA GLY A 511 24.86 -30.39 12.81
C GLY A 511 23.37 -30.51 13.09
N SER A 512 22.94 -30.15 14.30
CA SER A 512 21.54 -30.18 14.71
C SER A 512 20.86 -28.82 14.56
N ILE A 513 19.52 -28.82 14.52
CA ILE A 513 18.73 -27.59 14.60
C ILE A 513 18.79 -27.07 16.05
N PRO A 514 19.28 -25.85 16.32
CA PRO A 514 19.34 -25.30 17.67
C PRO A 514 17.95 -25.16 18.30
N THR A 515 17.81 -25.54 19.56
CA THR A 515 16.54 -25.42 20.31
C THR A 515 16.10 -23.97 20.48
N GLY A 516 17.05 -23.04 20.56
CA GLY A 516 16.83 -21.59 20.66
C GLY A 516 16.05 -21.00 19.48
N LEU A 517 16.03 -21.66 18.31
CA LEU A 517 15.23 -21.23 17.16
C LEU A 517 13.73 -21.11 17.50
N GLY A 518 13.24 -21.88 18.47
CA GLY A 518 11.86 -21.81 18.95
C GLY A 518 11.48 -20.49 19.64
N GLN A 519 12.46 -19.64 19.99
CA GLN A 519 12.23 -18.34 20.63
C GLN A 519 11.81 -17.24 19.64
N LEU A 520 11.97 -17.48 18.34
CA LEU A 520 11.67 -16.50 17.28
C LEU A 520 10.16 -16.45 16.98
N VAL A 521 9.38 -15.86 17.89
CA VAL A 521 7.91 -15.87 17.84
C VAL A 521 7.30 -15.09 16.66
N LYS A 522 8.08 -14.20 16.02
CA LYS A 522 7.69 -13.47 14.80
C LYS A 522 7.89 -14.28 13.52
N LEU A 523 8.57 -15.42 13.59
CA LEU A 523 8.92 -16.22 12.42
C LEU A 523 7.67 -16.80 11.75
N GLN A 524 7.50 -16.49 10.47
CA GLN A 524 6.39 -16.92 9.63
C GLN A 524 6.84 -17.91 8.55
N TRP A 525 8.10 -17.87 8.14
CA TRP A 525 8.66 -18.72 7.08
C TRP A 525 10.00 -19.32 7.50
N LEU A 526 10.09 -20.65 7.49
CA LEU A 526 11.30 -21.39 7.78
C LEU A 526 11.60 -22.42 6.67
N ASP A 527 12.61 -22.18 5.84
CA ASP A 527 13.11 -23.19 4.91
C ASP A 527 14.57 -23.56 5.23
N ILE A 528 14.76 -24.79 5.70
CA ILE A 528 16.08 -25.38 6.00
C ILE A 528 16.34 -26.63 5.15
N SER A 529 15.55 -26.81 4.09
CA SER A 529 15.56 -28.01 3.27
C SER A 529 16.83 -28.15 2.42
N ILE A 530 17.14 -29.38 1.99
CA ILE A 530 18.26 -29.70 1.10
C ILE A 530 19.58 -29.25 1.75
N ASN A 531 19.91 -29.89 2.86
CA ASN A 531 21.12 -29.67 3.64
C ASN A 531 21.60 -31.02 4.23
N GLY A 532 22.60 -30.98 5.11
CA GLY A 532 23.12 -32.12 5.87
C GLY A 532 22.72 -32.11 7.35
N LEU A 533 21.59 -31.47 7.72
CA LEU A 533 21.15 -31.37 9.12
C LEU A 533 20.81 -32.75 9.71
N THR A 534 21.15 -32.95 10.98
CA THR A 534 21.02 -34.20 11.73
C THR A 534 20.24 -33.98 13.02
N GLY A 535 19.95 -35.06 13.76
CA GLY A 535 19.19 -34.99 15.01
C GLY A 535 17.68 -34.86 14.79
N GLN A 536 16.98 -34.44 15.84
CA GLN A 536 15.51 -34.29 15.85
C GLN A 536 15.09 -32.89 15.44
N ILE A 537 13.84 -32.75 15.00
CA ILE A 537 13.20 -31.43 14.89
C ILE A 537 12.83 -31.01 16.34
N PRO A 538 13.40 -29.92 16.89
CA PRO A 538 13.20 -29.56 18.29
C PRO A 538 11.74 -29.29 18.62
N SER A 539 11.27 -29.82 19.75
CA SER A 539 9.90 -29.56 20.24
C SER A 539 9.67 -28.08 20.57
N SER A 540 10.74 -27.32 20.89
CA SER A 540 10.69 -25.88 21.13
C SER A 540 10.16 -25.08 19.94
N LEU A 541 10.29 -25.58 18.71
CA LEU A 541 9.72 -24.91 17.53
C LEU A 541 8.20 -24.75 17.61
N SER A 542 7.52 -25.56 18.42
CA SER A 542 6.07 -25.46 18.68
C SER A 542 5.66 -24.11 19.30
N GLN A 543 6.59 -23.35 19.87
CA GLN A 543 6.33 -22.03 20.43
C GLN A 543 6.10 -20.96 19.35
N ILE A 544 6.51 -21.23 18.10
CA ILE A 544 6.33 -20.32 16.97
C ILE A 544 4.91 -20.47 16.41
N SER A 545 3.94 -19.83 17.07
CA SER A 545 2.51 -19.94 16.73
C SER A 545 2.13 -19.34 15.37
N ASN A 546 2.92 -18.39 14.86
CA ASN A 546 2.66 -17.67 13.62
C ASN A 546 3.31 -18.31 12.37
N LEU A 547 3.93 -19.49 12.50
CA LEU A 547 4.63 -20.13 11.40
C LEU A 547 3.64 -20.59 10.31
N LYS A 548 3.73 -19.98 9.13
CA LYS A 548 2.86 -20.26 7.97
C LYS A 548 3.49 -21.26 7.00
N HIS A 549 4.82 -21.32 6.95
CA HIS A 549 5.57 -22.21 6.09
C HIS A 549 6.75 -22.81 6.85
N ALA A 550 6.92 -24.13 6.73
CA ALA A 550 8.10 -24.84 7.20
C ALA A 550 8.51 -25.94 6.20
N ASN A 551 9.81 -26.05 5.93
CA ASN A 551 10.34 -27.06 5.03
C ASN A 551 11.66 -27.65 5.57
N PHE A 552 11.61 -28.95 5.87
CA PHE A 552 12.69 -29.76 6.45
C PHE A 552 13.21 -30.83 5.46
N ARG A 553 12.69 -30.82 4.23
CA ARG A 553 12.91 -31.87 3.23
C ARG A 553 14.39 -32.09 2.94
N ALA A 554 14.77 -33.32 2.62
CA ALA A 554 16.11 -33.67 2.13
C ALA A 554 17.22 -33.26 3.10
N ASN A 555 17.17 -33.83 4.30
CA ASN A 555 18.19 -33.71 5.35
C ASN A 555 18.47 -35.12 5.92
N ARG A 556 19.24 -35.20 7.01
CA ARG A 556 19.50 -36.43 7.77
C ARG A 556 18.77 -36.44 9.12
N LEU A 557 17.62 -35.77 9.20
CA LEU A 557 16.84 -35.67 10.44
C LEU A 557 16.18 -37.01 10.79
N CYS A 558 15.97 -37.24 12.08
CA CYS A 558 15.37 -38.46 12.62
C CYS A 558 14.59 -38.17 13.89
N GLY A 559 13.60 -38.99 14.23
CA GLY A 559 12.80 -38.86 15.44
C GLY A 559 11.35 -38.42 15.17
N GLU A 560 10.60 -38.21 16.23
CA GLU A 560 9.20 -37.80 16.14
C GLU A 560 9.09 -36.32 15.77
N ILE A 561 8.27 -36.01 14.77
CA ILE A 561 7.90 -34.63 14.41
C ILE A 561 7.11 -34.01 15.58
N PRO A 562 7.30 -32.73 15.94
CA PRO A 562 6.45 -32.08 16.94
C PRO A 562 4.96 -32.26 16.62
N GLN A 563 4.21 -32.88 17.54
CA GLN A 563 2.83 -33.30 17.32
C GLN A 563 1.79 -32.17 17.58
N THR A 564 2.24 -30.92 17.61
CA THR A 564 1.44 -29.69 17.79
C THR A 564 1.34 -28.92 16.48
N ARG A 565 0.32 -28.05 16.36
CA ARG A 565 0.21 -27.15 15.21
C ARG A 565 1.32 -26.07 15.27
N PRO A 566 1.88 -25.63 14.14
CA PRO A 566 1.52 -26.04 12.76
C PRO A 566 2.28 -27.28 12.24
N PHE A 567 3.23 -27.85 12.98
CA PHE A 567 4.09 -28.95 12.51
C PHE A 567 3.35 -30.23 12.16
N ASN A 568 2.35 -30.60 12.95
CA ASN A 568 1.57 -31.82 12.70
C ASN A 568 0.59 -31.73 11.51
N ILE A 569 0.42 -30.55 10.90
CA ILE A 569 -0.49 -30.31 9.77
C ILE A 569 0.20 -29.83 8.49
N PHE A 570 1.51 -29.55 8.52
CA PHE A 570 2.26 -29.30 7.30
C PHE A 570 2.18 -30.51 6.35
N PRO A 571 2.27 -30.32 5.02
CA PRO A 571 2.16 -31.43 4.09
C PRO A 571 3.33 -32.42 4.26
N PRO A 572 3.13 -33.74 4.08
CA PRO A 572 4.19 -34.76 4.21
C PRO A 572 5.46 -34.46 3.41
N VAL A 573 5.35 -33.76 2.27
CA VAL A 573 6.49 -33.37 1.43
C VAL A 573 7.49 -32.46 2.16
N ALA A 574 7.04 -31.66 3.14
CA ALA A 574 7.89 -30.81 3.96
C ALA A 574 8.90 -31.61 4.79
N TYR A 575 8.67 -32.90 5.00
CA TYR A 575 9.51 -33.79 5.81
C TYR A 575 10.20 -34.89 4.98
N ALA A 576 9.90 -34.96 3.69
CA ALA A 576 10.34 -36.06 2.83
C ALA A 576 11.88 -36.14 2.73
N HIS A 577 12.39 -37.33 2.41
CA HIS A 577 13.83 -37.61 2.26
C HIS A 577 14.66 -37.26 3.51
N ASN A 578 14.18 -37.68 4.68
CA ASN A 578 14.92 -37.65 5.94
C ASN A 578 15.17 -39.09 6.44
N SER A 579 16.19 -39.28 7.26
CA SER A 579 16.67 -40.59 7.69
C SER A 579 15.60 -41.45 8.37
N CYS A 580 14.88 -40.88 9.34
CA CYS A 580 13.90 -41.62 10.14
C CYS A 580 12.90 -40.71 10.87
N LEU A 581 12.39 -39.68 10.19
CA LEU A 581 11.28 -38.89 10.74
C LEU A 581 9.98 -39.72 10.77
N CYS A 582 9.22 -39.58 11.85
CA CYS A 582 7.95 -40.27 12.07
C CYS A 582 6.98 -39.39 12.90
N GLY A 583 5.74 -39.84 13.06
CA GLY A 583 4.66 -39.04 13.67
C GLY A 583 3.94 -38.19 12.62
N LYS A 584 2.73 -37.71 12.92
CA LYS A 584 1.92 -36.96 11.94
C LYS A 584 2.70 -35.72 11.45
N PRO A 585 2.67 -35.41 10.15
CA PRO A 585 1.83 -35.97 9.09
C PRO A 585 2.37 -37.27 8.44
N LEU A 586 3.51 -37.79 8.88
CA LEU A 586 4.09 -39.04 8.40
C LEU A 586 3.52 -40.26 9.13
N GLN A 587 4.07 -41.43 8.83
CA GLN A 587 3.71 -42.68 9.49
C GLN A 587 4.05 -42.63 11.00
N PRO A 588 3.27 -43.31 11.87
CA PRO A 588 3.55 -43.37 13.31
C PRO A 588 4.94 -43.95 13.63
N CYS A 589 5.56 -43.47 14.71
CA CYS A 589 6.84 -43.99 15.17
C CYS A 589 6.72 -45.45 15.65
N LYS A 590 7.67 -46.31 15.25
CA LYS A 590 7.65 -47.77 15.49
C LYS A 590 7.67 -48.18 16.99
N GLY A 591 7.90 -47.26 17.93
CA GLY A 591 7.84 -47.50 19.38
C GLY A 591 6.45 -47.32 20.04
N ASN A 592 5.50 -46.66 19.38
CA ASN A 592 4.16 -46.38 19.96
C ASN A 592 3.11 -47.47 19.67
N LEU A 593 3.47 -48.52 18.93
CA LEU A 593 2.59 -49.67 18.65
C LEU A 593 2.52 -50.68 19.81
N GLN A 594 3.46 -50.67 20.76
CA GLN A 594 3.43 -51.58 21.91
C GLN A 594 2.69 -51.03 23.14
N LYS A 595 2.54 -49.71 23.29
CA LYS A 595 1.80 -49.11 24.43
C LYS A 595 0.28 -49.06 24.26
N LYS A 596 -0.25 -49.35 23.06
CA LYS A 596 -1.71 -49.41 22.80
C LYS A 596 -2.33 -50.81 22.90
N LYS A 597 -1.55 -51.85 23.25
CA LYS A 597 -2.03 -53.23 23.39
C LYS A 597 -2.08 -53.75 24.84
N ILE A 598 -1.87 -52.91 25.86
CA ILE A 598 -1.93 -53.29 27.28
C ILE A 598 -2.90 -52.38 28.07
N GLY A 599 -4.07 -52.13 27.49
CA GLY A 599 -5.09 -51.26 28.09
C GLY A 599 -6.45 -51.48 27.45
N GLN A 600 -6.88 -52.75 27.43
CA GLN A 600 -8.28 -53.19 27.34
C GLN A 600 -8.43 -54.35 28.29
#